data_AF-A0AA91KVH4-F1
#
_entry.id   AF-A0AA91KVH4-F1
#
_cell.length_a   1.000
_cell.length_b   1.000
_cell.length_c   1.000
_cell.angle_alpha   90.00
_cell.angle_beta   90.00
_cell.angle_gamma   90.00
#
_symmetry.space_group_name_H-M   'P 1'
#
loop_
_entity.id
_entity.type
_entity.pdbx_description
1 polymer ?
#
loop_
_entity_poly.entity_id
_entity_poly.type
_entity_poly.pdbx_seq_one_letter_code
_entity_poly.pdbx_strand_id
1 'polypeptide(L)'
;VCSAPDQFTYVAAPTVTSISPTAGPTTGGMTVTITGTGFAGATAVTFGATAATGYTVNSNTQITATAPAGSAGTVDIRVTTAGGTSSTSAADQFTYVAAPTVTSISPTAGPTTGGMTVTITGTGFAG
;
A
#
# COMPACT_ATOMS: atom_id res chain seq x y z
N VAL A 1 0.90 1.68 51.22
CA VAL A 1 1.13 0.64 50.18
C VAL A 1 1.98 1.27 49.09
N CYS A 2 3.16 0.72 48.83
CA CYS A 2 4.10 1.28 47.85
C CYS A 2 3.56 1.07 46.44
N SER A 3 3.49 2.14 45.63
CA SER A 3 3.17 2.07 44.20
C SER A 3 4.14 1.11 43.51
N ALA A 4 3.59 0.22 42.68
CA ALA A 4 4.36 -0.75 41.91
C ALA A 4 5.47 -0.05 41.09
N PRO A 5 6.65 -0.67 40.92
CA PRO A 5 7.75 -0.07 40.18
C PRO A 5 7.32 0.19 38.73
N ASP A 6 7.71 1.34 38.19
CA ASP A 6 7.53 1.74 36.80
C ASP A 6 8.11 0.66 35.87
N GLN A 7 7.26 -0.26 35.41
CA GLN A 7 7.66 -1.36 34.56
C GLN A 7 7.92 -0.82 33.15
N PHE A 8 9.18 -0.58 32.82
CA PHE A 8 9.60 -0.25 31.45
C PHE A 8 9.69 -1.55 30.64
N THR A 9 8.68 -1.80 29.82
CA THR A 9 8.70 -2.92 28.87
C THR A 9 9.40 -2.47 27.59
N TYR A 10 10.51 -3.10 27.25
CA TYR A 10 11.17 -2.90 25.97
C TYR A 10 10.36 -3.62 24.88
N VAL A 11 9.58 -2.86 24.12
CA VAL A 11 8.85 -3.41 22.97
C VAL A 11 9.77 -3.32 21.76
N ALA A 12 9.99 -4.44 21.08
CA ALA A 12 10.80 -4.45 19.87
C ALA A 12 10.11 -3.66 18.75
N ALA A 13 10.90 -3.01 17.89
CA ALA A 13 10.37 -2.37 16.70
C ALA A 13 9.72 -3.41 15.77
N PRO A 14 8.64 -3.04 15.07
CA PRO A 14 8.00 -3.93 14.12
C PRO A 14 8.93 -4.19 12.93
N THR A 15 8.76 -5.33 12.26
CA THR A 15 9.48 -5.63 11.01
C THR A 15 8.48 -5.91 9.91
N VAL A 16 8.74 -5.40 8.70
CA VAL A 16 7.94 -5.70 7.51
C VAL A 16 8.75 -6.68 6.66
N THR A 17 8.15 -7.81 6.30
CA THR A 17 8.81 -8.88 5.53
C THR A 17 8.29 -9.00 4.12
N SER A 18 7.06 -8.55 3.85
CA SER A 18 6.52 -8.44 2.51
C SER A 18 5.28 -7.54 2.48
N ILE A 19 4.99 -7.01 1.29
CA ILE A 19 3.75 -6.29 1.02
C ILE A 19 3.09 -6.87 -0.25
N SER A 20 1.77 -6.84 -0.29
CA SER A 20 1.01 -7.28 -1.47
C SER A 20 -0.29 -6.49 -1.60
N PRO A 21 -0.54 -5.84 -2.73
CA PRO A 21 0.35 -5.68 -3.88
C PRO A 21 1.55 -4.74 -3.59
N THR A 22 2.65 -4.91 -4.32
CA THR A 22 3.86 -4.04 -4.26
C THR A 22 3.76 -2.80 -5.17
N ALA A 23 2.66 -2.67 -5.91
CA ALA A 23 2.42 -1.52 -6.78
C ALA A 23 0.92 -1.18 -6.82
N GLY A 24 0.61 0.08 -7.04
CA GLY A 24 -0.77 0.56 -7.16
C GLY A 24 -0.88 1.92 -7.82
N PRO A 25 -2.11 2.40 -8.06
CA PRO A 25 -2.34 3.63 -8.79
C PRO A 25 -1.92 4.87 -7.98
N THR A 26 -1.37 5.88 -8.65
CA THR A 26 -1.07 7.21 -8.06
C THR A 26 -2.30 7.90 -7.45
N THR A 27 -3.51 7.53 -7.86
CA THR A 27 -4.77 8.02 -7.29
C THR A 27 -5.00 7.54 -5.85
N GLY A 28 -4.24 6.55 -5.38
CA GLY A 28 -4.47 5.93 -4.07
C GLY A 28 -5.75 5.11 -4.02
N GLY A 29 -6.13 4.70 -2.81
CA GLY A 29 -7.35 3.92 -2.54
C GLY A 29 -7.17 2.40 -2.67
N MET A 30 -5.98 1.95 -3.09
CA MET A 30 -5.66 0.52 -3.15
C MET A 30 -5.36 -0.02 -1.76
N THR A 31 -5.94 -1.17 -1.45
CA THR A 31 -5.69 -1.91 -0.22
C THR A 31 -4.42 -2.75 -0.36
N VAL A 32 -3.45 -2.51 0.51
CA VAL A 32 -2.17 -3.19 0.59
C VAL A 32 -2.11 -4.03 1.86
N THR A 33 -1.82 -5.31 1.70
CA THR A 33 -1.57 -6.24 2.80
C THR A 33 -0.10 -6.23 3.14
N ILE A 34 0.23 -5.80 4.35
CA ILE A 34 1.57 -5.74 4.91
C ILE A 34 1.74 -6.95 5.82
N THR A 35 2.75 -7.77 5.54
CA THR A 35 3.10 -8.95 6.33
C THR A 35 4.43 -8.71 7.06
N GLY A 36 4.53 -9.18 8.29
CA GLY A 36 5.69 -8.90 9.13
C GLY A 36 5.57 -9.46 10.54
N THR A 37 6.19 -8.81 11.51
CA THR A 37 6.09 -9.17 12.93
C THR A 37 6.07 -7.93 13.82
N GLY A 38 5.46 -8.06 15.01
CA GLY A 38 5.40 -6.97 15.98
C GLY A 38 4.36 -5.90 15.66
N PHE A 39 3.31 -6.24 14.91
CA PHE A 39 2.24 -5.32 14.54
C PHE A 39 1.17 -5.12 15.62
N ALA A 40 1.23 -5.88 16.73
CA ALA A 40 0.36 -5.66 17.87
C ALA A 40 0.55 -4.23 18.41
N GLY A 41 -0.54 -3.46 18.43
CA GLY A 41 -0.48 -2.06 18.85
C GLY A 41 0.16 -1.12 17.84
N ALA A 42 0.09 -1.43 16.53
CA ALA A 42 0.43 -0.45 15.50
C ALA A 42 -0.44 0.80 15.65
N THR A 43 0.21 1.96 15.71
CA THR A 43 -0.42 3.27 15.90
C THR A 43 -0.42 4.11 14.63
N ALA A 44 0.48 3.84 13.69
CA ALA A 44 0.51 4.50 12.39
C ALA A 44 1.10 3.59 11.30
N VAL A 45 0.61 3.79 10.07
CA VAL A 45 1.19 3.24 8.85
C VAL A 45 1.41 4.39 7.88
N THR A 46 2.60 4.49 7.31
CA THR A 46 2.98 5.56 6.37
C THR A 46 3.55 4.96 5.10
N PHE A 47 3.16 5.52 3.95
CA PHE A 47 3.69 5.22 2.63
C PHE A 47 4.65 6.36 2.24
N GLY A 48 5.95 6.14 2.41
CA GLY A 48 6.96 7.18 2.29
C GLY A 48 6.76 8.29 3.31
N ALA A 49 6.42 9.49 2.83
CA ALA A 49 6.12 10.66 3.67
C ALA A 49 4.62 10.83 3.99
N THR A 50 3.73 10.03 3.38
CA THR A 50 2.28 10.21 3.49
C THR A 50 1.66 9.15 4.38
N ALA A 51 0.80 9.55 5.32
CA ALA A 51 0.06 8.60 6.15
C ALA A 51 -0.93 7.77 5.33
N ALA A 52 -1.11 6.49 5.69
CA ALA A 52 -2.17 5.66 5.14
C ALA A 52 -3.54 6.32 5.38
N THR A 53 -4.44 6.23 4.40
CA THR A 53 -5.81 6.78 4.54
C THR A 53 -6.64 5.98 5.55
N GLY A 54 -6.30 4.70 5.73
CA GLY A 54 -6.82 3.84 6.78
C GLY A 54 -5.92 2.61 6.92
N TYR A 55 -5.97 1.96 8.07
CA TYR A 55 -5.35 0.65 8.26
C TYR A 55 -6.11 -0.16 9.31
N THR A 56 -6.03 -1.47 9.17
CA THR A 56 -6.61 -2.46 10.06
C THR A 56 -5.52 -3.43 10.44
N VAL A 57 -5.32 -3.65 11.74
CA VAL A 57 -4.41 -4.67 12.23
C VAL A 57 -5.17 -6.00 12.27
N ASN A 58 -4.95 -6.85 11.27
CA ASN A 58 -5.59 -8.16 11.19
C ASN A 58 -4.99 -9.13 12.21
N SER A 59 -3.67 -9.05 12.42
CA SER A 59 -2.94 -9.87 13.40
C SER A 59 -1.60 -9.23 13.77
N ASN A 60 -0.88 -9.81 14.73
CA ASN A 60 0.49 -9.37 15.07
C ASN A 60 1.51 -9.51 13.90
N THR A 61 1.12 -10.18 12.82
CA THR A 61 1.96 -10.41 11.64
C THR A 61 1.34 -9.91 10.34
N GLN A 62 0.13 -9.33 10.39
CA GLN A 62 -0.55 -8.85 9.20
C GLN A 62 -1.35 -7.57 9.47
N ILE A 63 -1.12 -6.56 8.63
CA ILE A 63 -1.87 -5.30 8.61
C ILE A 63 -2.42 -5.11 7.20
N THR A 64 -3.68 -4.73 7.09
CA THR A 64 -4.27 -4.24 5.84
C THR A 64 -4.29 -2.72 5.89
N ALA A 65 -3.58 -2.03 5.00
CA ALA A 65 -3.54 -0.57 4.93
C ALA A 65 -4.00 -0.05 3.57
N THR A 66 -4.68 1.07 3.54
CA THR A 66 -5.12 1.72 2.30
C THR A 66 -4.11 2.79 1.89
N ALA A 67 -3.50 2.57 0.72
CA ALA A 67 -2.51 3.48 0.17
C ALA A 67 -3.14 4.85 -0.12
N PRO A 68 -2.53 5.96 0.32
CA PRO A 68 -2.99 7.30 -0.01
C PRO A 68 -2.73 7.64 -1.48
N ALA A 69 -3.33 8.74 -1.97
CA ALA A 69 -2.94 9.31 -3.24
C ALA A 69 -1.50 9.86 -3.14
N GLY A 70 -0.70 9.64 -4.17
CA GLY A 70 0.72 9.96 -4.17
C GLY A 70 1.28 10.20 -5.56
N SER A 71 2.50 10.74 -5.61
CA SER A 71 3.23 10.91 -6.87
C SER A 71 3.77 9.57 -7.37
N ALA A 72 3.93 9.45 -8.69
CA ALA A 72 4.53 8.27 -9.29
C ALA A 72 5.96 8.06 -8.77
N GLY A 73 6.29 6.83 -8.42
CA GLY A 73 7.59 6.48 -7.84
C GLY A 73 7.50 5.40 -6.76
N THR A 74 8.65 4.87 -6.37
CA THR A 74 8.77 3.88 -5.30
C THR A 74 8.90 4.57 -3.95
N VAL A 75 8.14 4.11 -2.97
CA VAL A 75 8.16 4.60 -1.58
C VAL A 75 8.24 3.43 -0.62
N ASP A 76 8.83 3.63 0.56
CA ASP A 76 8.88 2.60 1.59
C ASP A 76 7.66 2.67 2.52
N ILE A 77 7.05 1.53 2.82
CA ILE A 77 5.97 1.41 3.80
C ILE A 77 6.58 1.24 5.19
N ARG A 78 6.22 2.14 6.11
CA ARG A 78 6.67 2.07 7.50
C ARG A 78 5.48 1.87 8.43
N VAL A 79 5.64 0.96 9.38
CA VAL A 79 4.69 0.71 10.46
C VAL A 79 5.30 1.25 11.75
N THR A 80 4.53 2.04 12.49
CA THR A 80 4.93 2.56 13.80
C THR A 80 4.10 1.91 14.88
N THR A 81 4.76 1.39 15.91
CA THR A 81 4.16 0.84 17.12
C THR A 81 4.77 1.50 18.35
N ALA A 82 4.32 1.12 19.55
CA ALA A 82 4.93 1.58 20.80
C ALA A 82 6.42 1.18 20.94
N GLY A 83 6.88 0.16 20.20
CA GLY A 83 8.29 -0.27 20.16
C GLY A 83 9.17 0.51 19.17
N GLY A 84 8.58 1.39 18.36
CA GLY A 84 9.29 2.19 17.36
C GLY A 84 8.72 2.02 15.96
N THR A 85 9.47 2.51 14.97
CA THR A 85 9.12 2.41 13.55
C THR A 85 9.88 1.27 12.88
N SER A 86 9.23 0.57 11.96
CA SER A 86 9.87 -0.50 11.18
C SER A 86 11.04 0.03 10.35
N SER A 87 12.07 -0.80 10.22
CA SER A 87 13.18 -0.54 9.30
C SER A 87 12.70 -0.56 7.85
N THR A 88 13.30 0.27 7.00
CA THR A 88 13.09 0.22 5.56
C THR A 88 13.86 -0.93 4.92
N SER A 89 13.27 -1.61 3.97
CA SER A 89 13.86 -2.73 3.23
C SER A 89 13.27 -2.85 1.83
N ALA A 90 13.79 -3.76 1.01
CA ALA A 90 13.22 -4.01 -0.32
C ALA A 90 11.83 -4.65 -0.28
N ALA A 91 11.46 -5.25 0.85
CA ALA A 91 10.20 -5.94 1.05
C ALA A 91 8.99 -5.00 1.27
N ASP A 92 9.26 -3.78 1.70
CA ASP A 92 8.29 -2.73 2.03
C ASP A 92 8.23 -1.63 0.95
N GLN A 93 8.90 -1.82 -0.18
CA GLN A 93 8.82 -0.91 -1.31
C GLN A 93 7.50 -1.03 -2.07
N PHE A 94 6.70 0.03 -2.02
CA PHE A 94 5.48 0.19 -2.78
C PHE A 94 5.67 1.17 -3.93
N THR A 95 5.31 0.78 -5.14
CA THR A 95 5.47 1.60 -6.34
C THR A 95 4.14 2.19 -6.78
N TYR A 96 4.05 3.53 -6.76
CA TYR A 96 2.94 4.24 -7.37
C TYR A 96 3.13 4.30 -8.88
N VAL A 97 2.23 3.63 -9.58
CA VAL A 97 2.16 3.60 -11.04
C VAL A 97 1.03 4.54 -11.47
N ALA A 98 1.30 5.41 -12.44
CA ALA A 98 0.24 6.24 -13.00
C ALA A 98 -0.84 5.33 -13.63
N ALA A 99 -2.11 5.57 -13.31
CA ALA A 99 -3.20 4.81 -13.90
C ALA A 99 -3.16 4.96 -15.43
N PRO A 100 -3.38 3.88 -16.20
CA PRO A 100 -3.44 3.99 -17.64
C PRO A 100 -4.59 4.89 -18.06
N THR A 101 -4.29 5.95 -18.81
CA THR A 101 -5.33 6.82 -19.36
C THR A 101 -5.80 6.24 -20.68
N VAL A 102 -7.10 5.93 -20.79
CA VAL A 102 -7.73 5.59 -22.07
C VAL A 102 -8.09 6.89 -22.77
N THR A 103 -7.32 7.27 -23.77
CA THR A 103 -7.48 8.55 -24.47
C THR A 103 -8.56 8.47 -25.55
N SER A 104 -8.76 7.30 -26.16
CA SER A 104 -9.83 7.10 -27.14
C SER A 104 -10.12 5.62 -27.37
N ILE A 105 -11.40 5.27 -27.46
CA ILE A 105 -11.85 4.03 -28.08
C ILE A 105 -12.22 4.35 -29.53
N SER A 106 -11.58 3.66 -30.49
CA SER A 106 -11.89 3.84 -31.90
C SER A 106 -12.21 2.50 -32.57
N PRO A 107 -13.37 2.37 -33.21
CA PRO A 107 -14.50 3.32 -33.28
C PRO A 107 -15.59 3.07 -32.22
N THR A 108 -16.34 4.12 -31.85
CA THR A 108 -17.46 4.12 -30.88
C THR A 108 -18.78 3.53 -31.40
N ALA A 109 -18.81 3.04 -32.65
CA ALA A 109 -19.94 2.34 -33.24
C ALA A 109 -19.44 1.25 -34.20
N GLY A 110 -20.07 0.07 -34.14
CA GLY A 110 -19.81 -1.06 -35.03
C GLY A 110 -21.13 -1.69 -35.50
N PRO A 111 -21.16 -2.37 -36.66
CA PRO A 111 -22.35 -3.02 -37.19
C PRO A 111 -22.81 -4.21 -36.32
N THR A 112 -24.11 -4.47 -36.27
CA THR A 112 -24.75 -5.57 -35.50
C THR A 112 -24.31 -6.98 -35.92
N THR A 113 -23.54 -7.08 -37.01
CA THR A 113 -23.03 -8.33 -37.59
C THR A 113 -21.83 -8.91 -36.82
N GLY A 114 -21.16 -8.13 -35.96
CA GLY A 114 -19.98 -8.55 -35.21
C GLY A 114 -18.74 -8.75 -36.10
N GLY A 115 -17.55 -8.61 -35.52
CA GLY A 115 -16.28 -8.82 -36.24
C GLY A 115 -15.40 -7.57 -36.43
N MET A 116 -15.71 -6.45 -35.78
CA MET A 116 -14.86 -5.26 -35.86
C MET A 116 -13.81 -5.25 -34.74
N THR A 117 -12.54 -5.13 -35.13
CA THR A 117 -11.43 -4.90 -34.22
C THR A 117 -11.58 -3.51 -33.62
N VAL A 118 -11.90 -3.44 -32.32
CA VAL A 118 -11.92 -2.17 -31.57
C VAL A 118 -10.51 -1.87 -31.12
N THR A 119 -9.95 -0.76 -31.60
CA THR A 119 -8.64 -0.29 -31.19
C THR A 119 -8.80 0.64 -29.99
N ILE A 120 -8.37 0.16 -28.82
CA ILE A 120 -8.33 0.96 -27.60
C ILE A 120 -6.96 1.63 -27.55
N THR A 121 -6.93 2.95 -27.69
CA THR A 121 -5.70 3.74 -27.55
C THR A 121 -5.67 4.37 -26.17
N GLY A 122 -4.59 4.12 -25.45
CA GLY A 122 -4.33 4.69 -24.14
C GLY A 122 -2.87 4.47 -23.75
N THR A 123 -2.47 5.12 -22.68
CA THR A 123 -1.11 5.01 -22.13
C THR A 123 -1.14 4.10 -20.90
N GLY A 124 -0.09 3.31 -20.63
CA GLY A 124 0.01 2.48 -19.42
C GLY A 124 -0.62 1.08 -19.48
N PHE A 125 -1.06 0.60 -20.64
CA PHE A 125 -1.43 -0.82 -20.81
C PHE A 125 -0.16 -1.67 -20.78
N ALA A 126 0.19 -2.22 -19.62
CA ALA A 126 1.17 -3.29 -19.53
C ALA A 126 0.47 -4.62 -19.88
N GLY A 127 0.94 -5.29 -20.92
CA GLY A 127 0.49 -6.62 -21.35
C GLY A 127 1.21 -7.75 -20.61
#